data_AF-A0A3E1EUI5-F1
#
_entry.id   AF-A0A3E1EUI5-F1
#
_cell.length_a   1.000
_cell.length_b   1.000
_cell.length_c   1.000
_cell.angle_alpha   90.00
_cell.angle_beta   90.00
_cell.angle_gamma   90.00
#
_symmetry.space_group_name_H-M   'P 1'
#
loop_
_entity.id
_entity.type
_entity.pdbx_description
1 polymer ?
#
loop_
_entity_poly.entity_id
_entity_poly.type
_entity_poly.pdbx_seq_one_letter_code
_entity_poly.pdbx_strand_id
1 'polypeptide(L)'
;MNTITLIVVYYGFSIVFVISIVIFLWKRKKRHRNNYPKDWKHLKHAIEEENINDLAKYGSRVIWNDNLEAQHKKIIYREIEKRKDNYPELQKLWKDVYYKMNGLEPSQE
;
A
#
# COMPACT_ATOMS: atom_id res chain seq x y z
N MET A 1 -38.76 -20.80 15.10
CA MET A 1 -37.38 -21.28 14.86
C MET A 1 -36.79 -21.72 16.19
N ASN A 2 -36.26 -22.94 16.27
CA ASN A 2 -35.67 -23.44 17.51
C ASN A 2 -34.33 -22.74 17.78
N THR A 3 -33.97 -22.57 19.05
CA THR A 3 -32.68 -22.00 19.49
C THR A 3 -31.49 -22.72 18.85
N ILE A 4 -31.57 -24.04 18.72
CA ILE A 4 -30.56 -24.87 18.04
C ILE A 4 -30.41 -24.45 16.56
N THR A 5 -31.51 -24.21 15.86
CA THR A 5 -31.50 -23.77 14.45
C THR A 5 -30.84 -22.39 14.29
N LEU A 6 -31.11 -21.46 15.22
CA LEU A 6 -30.47 -20.13 15.22
C LEU A 6 -28.95 -20.22 15.42
N ILE A 7 -28.51 -21.06 16.36
CA ILE A 7 -27.09 -21.28 16.65
C ILE A 7 -26.38 -21.84 15.40
N VAL A 8 -26.94 -22.85 14.75
CA VAL A 8 -26.35 -23.47 13.55
C VAL A 8 -26.21 -22.46 12.41
N VAL A 9 -27.25 -21.64 12.17
CA VAL A 9 -27.20 -20.60 11.12
C VAL A 9 -26.15 -19.55 11.42
N TYR A 10 -26.08 -19.07 12.67
CA TYR A 10 -25.11 -18.05 13.07
C TYR A 10 -23.67 -18.54 12.92
N TYR A 11 -23.34 -19.72 13.45
CA TYR A 11 -21.99 -20.28 13.32
C TYR A 11 -21.65 -20.65 11.87
N GLY A 12 -22.63 -21.17 11.12
CA GLY A 12 -22.46 -21.44 9.68
C GLY A 12 -22.09 -20.18 8.91
N PHE A 13 -22.81 -19.08 9.13
CA PHE A 13 -22.50 -17.80 8.50
C PHE A 13 -21.13 -17.26 8.95
N SER A 14 -20.81 -17.36 10.24
CA SER A 14 -19.51 -16.92 10.76
C SER A 14 -18.34 -17.67 10.11
N ILE A 15 -18.48 -18.97 9.88
CA ILE A 15 -17.44 -19.78 9.21
C ILE A 15 -17.27 -19.33 7.76
N VAL A 16 -18.38 -19.16 7.02
CA VAL A 16 -18.34 -18.68 5.62
C VAL A 16 -17.73 -17.28 5.52
N PHE A 17 -18.03 -16.40 6.47
CA PHE A 17 -17.45 -15.07 6.55
C PHE A 17 -15.93 -15.12 6.75
N VAL A 18 -15.44 -15.93 7.69
CA VAL A 18 -13.99 -16.10 7.92
C VAL A 18 -13.30 -16.67 6.68
N ILE A 19 -13.87 -17.69 6.04
CA ILE A 19 -13.32 -18.28 4.80
C ILE A 19 -13.21 -17.21 3.70
N SER A 20 -14.25 -16.39 3.56
CA SER A 20 -14.29 -15.32 2.55
C SER A 20 -13.17 -14.30 2.77
N ILE A 21 -12.92 -13.89 4.02
CA ILE A 21 -11.82 -12.99 4.38
C ILE A 21 -10.46 -13.63 4.04
N VAL A 22 -10.26 -14.90 4.39
CA VAL A 22 -8.99 -15.60 4.12
C VAL A 22 -8.70 -15.66 2.62
N ILE A 23 -9.69 -16.01 1.80
CA ILE A 23 -9.56 -16.03 0.34
C ILE A 23 -9.23 -14.63 -0.19
N PHE A 24 -9.90 -13.59 0.32
CA PHE A 24 -9.63 -12.21 -0.06
C PHE A 24 -8.19 -11.79 0.26
N LEU A 25 -7.70 -12.10 1.47
CA LEU A 25 -6.32 -11.80 1.89
C LEU A 25 -5.29 -12.55 1.04
N TRP A 26 -5.54 -13.82 0.70
CA TRP A 26 -4.67 -14.60 -0.18
C TRP A 26 -4.57 -14.01 -1.59
N LYS A 27 -5.72 -13.63 -2.17
CA LYS A 27 -5.73 -12.95 -3.49
C LYS A 27 -4.97 -11.63 -3.44
N ARG A 28 -5.18 -10.83 -2.38
CA ARG A 28 -4.45 -9.57 -2.17
C ARG A 28 -2.94 -9.81 -2.10
N LYS A 29 -2.48 -10.74 -1.27
CA LYS A 29 -1.05 -11.08 -1.12
C LYS A 29 -0.42 -11.51 -2.45
N LYS A 30 -1.12 -12.35 -3.23
CA LYS A 30 -0.65 -12.76 -4.56
C LYS A 30 -0.53 -11.58 -5.52
N ARG A 31 -1.50 -10.66 -5.50
CA ARG A 31 -1.47 -9.45 -6.34
C ARG A 31 -0.30 -8.53 -5.98
N HIS A 32 -0.07 -8.28 -4.69
CA HIS A 32 1.05 -7.45 -4.24
C HIS A 32 2.39 -8.01 -4.70
N ARG A 33 2.61 -9.32 -4.53
CA ARG A 33 3.83 -10.00 -5.00
C ARG A 33 4.04 -9.88 -6.50
N ASN A 34 3.00 -10.09 -7.30
CA ASN A 34 3.13 -10.07 -8.76
C ASN A 34 3.29 -8.66 -9.33
N ASN A 35 2.61 -7.67 -8.74
CA ASN A 35 2.62 -6.30 -9.25
C ASN A 35 3.85 -5.51 -8.77
N TYR A 36 4.41 -5.85 -7.61
CA TYR A 36 5.54 -5.15 -7.02
C TYR A 36 6.73 -4.90 -7.96
N PRO A 37 7.32 -5.91 -8.64
CA PRO A 37 8.46 -5.67 -9.52
C PRO A 37 8.12 -4.74 -10.70
N LYS A 38 6.89 -4.82 -11.21
CA LYS A 38 6.41 -3.97 -12.30
C LYS A 38 6.21 -2.52 -11.83
N ASP A 39 5.50 -2.34 -10.73
CA ASP A 39 5.25 -1.00 -10.16
C ASP A 39 6.55 -0.34 -9.71
N TRP A 40 7.51 -1.11 -9.18
CA TRP A 40 8.85 -0.62 -8.84
C TRP A 40 9.63 -0.16 -10.08
N LYS A 41 9.61 -0.95 -11.16
CA LYS A 41 10.25 -0.57 -12.42
C LYS A 41 9.67 0.73 -12.98
N HIS A 42 8.34 0.87 -12.98
CA HIS A 42 7.69 2.11 -13.43
C HIS A 42 8.02 3.30 -12.53
N LEU A 43 8.10 3.09 -11.22
CA LEU A 43 8.51 4.14 -10.30
C LEU A 43 9.94 4.61 -10.58
N LYS A 44 10.87 3.67 -10.80
CA LYS A 44 12.26 4.01 -11.13
C LYS A 44 12.34 4.84 -12.42
N HIS A 45 11.59 4.45 -13.44
CA HIS A 45 11.50 5.20 -14.70
C HIS A 45 10.93 6.61 -14.48
N ALA A 46 9.88 6.75 -13.67
CA ALA A 46 9.29 8.04 -13.34
C ALA A 46 10.26 8.96 -12.57
N ILE A 47 11.14 8.38 -11.74
CA ILE A 47 12.23 9.12 -11.07
C ILE A 47 13.26 9.60 -12.10
N GLU A 48 13.64 8.74 -13.05
CA GLU A 48 14.65 9.04 -14.08
C GLU A 48 14.15 10.08 -15.09
N GLU A 49 12.87 10.06 -15.46
CA GLU A 49 12.24 11.01 -16.38
C GLU A 49 11.68 12.27 -15.71
N GLU A 50 11.81 12.38 -14.38
CA GLU A 50 11.22 13.46 -13.58
C GLU A 50 9.69 13.63 -13.80
N ASN A 51 9.00 12.55 -14.17
CA ASN A 51 7.57 12.55 -14.40
C ASN A 51 6.82 12.46 -13.07
N ILE A 52 6.45 13.63 -12.53
CA ILE A 52 5.86 13.76 -11.19
C ILE A 52 4.49 13.07 -11.07
N ASN A 53 3.69 13.05 -12.13
CA ASN A 53 2.40 12.36 -12.14
C ASN A 53 2.56 10.84 -11.97
N ASP A 54 3.49 10.25 -12.72
CA ASP A 54 3.79 8.82 -12.60
C ASP A 54 4.51 8.51 -11.29
N LEU A 55 5.35 9.42 -10.79
CA LEU A 55 5.98 9.33 -9.49
C LEU A 55 4.92 9.25 -8.36
N ALA A 56 3.92 10.13 -8.38
CA ALA A 56 2.81 10.12 -7.43
C ALA A 56 2.02 8.81 -7.50
N LYS A 57 1.68 8.37 -8.71
CA LYS A 57 0.86 7.19 -8.98
C LYS A 57 1.56 5.88 -8.61
N TYR A 58 2.75 5.64 -9.14
CA TYR A 58 3.50 4.42 -8.87
C TYR A 58 4.13 4.45 -7.48
N GLY A 59 4.52 5.63 -6.97
CA GLY A 59 5.03 5.78 -5.62
C GLY A 59 4.01 5.33 -4.59
N SER A 60 2.75 5.74 -4.75
CA SER A 60 1.66 5.30 -3.87
C SER A 60 1.40 3.79 -3.97
N ARG A 61 1.49 3.20 -5.17
CA ARG A 61 1.32 1.74 -5.34
C ARG A 61 2.45 0.94 -4.69
N VAL A 62 3.68 1.43 -4.78
CA VAL A 62 4.86 0.76 -4.23
C VAL A 62 4.91 0.91 -2.71
N ILE A 63 4.64 2.11 -2.17
CA ILE A 63 4.76 2.40 -0.72
C ILE A 63 3.78 1.56 0.12
N TRP A 64 2.61 1.26 -0.45
CA TRP A 64 1.57 0.43 0.17
C TRP A 64 1.64 -1.04 -0.24
N ASN A 65 2.68 -1.47 -0.95
CA ASN A 65 2.86 -2.86 -1.31
C ASN A 65 3.39 -3.69 -0.14
N ASP A 66 2.76 -4.83 0.14
CA ASP A 66 3.18 -5.74 1.23
C ASP A 66 4.59 -6.32 1.03
N ASN A 67 5.09 -6.33 -0.21
CA ASN A 67 6.43 -6.82 -0.58
C ASN A 67 7.48 -5.70 -0.62
N LEU A 68 7.19 -4.52 -0.09
CA LEU A 68 8.09 -3.39 -0.11
C LEU A 68 9.36 -3.63 0.72
N GLU A 69 10.49 -3.66 0.03
CA GLU A 69 11.82 -3.86 0.60
C GLU A 69 12.32 -2.60 1.30
N ALA A 70 13.07 -2.78 2.38
CA ALA A 70 13.61 -1.67 3.18
C ALA A 70 14.51 -0.73 2.36
N GLN A 71 15.29 -1.25 1.41
CA GLN A 71 16.14 -0.42 0.55
C GLN A 71 15.29 0.44 -0.39
N HIS A 72 14.23 -0.11 -0.96
CA HIS A 72 13.32 0.63 -1.82
C HIS A 72 12.59 1.72 -1.04
N LYS A 73 12.17 1.47 0.21
CA LYS A 73 11.61 2.52 1.10
C LYS A 73 12.54 3.73 1.21
N LYS A 74 13.83 3.50 1.50
CA LYS A 74 14.84 4.56 1.64
C LYS A 74 15.02 5.35 0.36
N ILE A 75 15.02 4.68 -0.79
CA ILE A 75 15.12 5.33 -2.10
C ILE A 75 13.92 6.25 -2.32
N ILE A 76 12.70 5.74 -2.12
CA ILE A 76 11.47 6.53 -2.30
C ILE A 76 11.47 7.74 -1.37
N TYR A 77 11.77 7.52 -0.08
CA TYR A 77 11.87 8.60 0.90
C TYR A 77 12.82 9.70 0.42
N ARG A 78 14.06 9.33 0.06
CA ARG A 78 15.06 10.30 -0.39
C ARG A 78 14.62 11.06 -1.64
N GLU A 79 14.00 10.37 -2.60
CA GLU A 79 13.62 10.99 -3.86
C GLU A 79 12.36 11.87 -3.74
N ILE A 80 11.42 11.52 -2.85
CA ILE A 80 10.24 12.34 -2.58
C ILE A 80 10.57 13.52 -1.66
N GLU A 81 11.41 13.33 -0.63
CA GLU A 81 11.86 14.39 0.29
C GLU A 81 12.47 15.57 -0.48
N LYS A 82 13.30 15.29 -1.50
CA LYS A 82 13.92 16.31 -2.35
C LYS A 82 12.94 17.10 -3.23
N ARG A 83 11.77 16.54 -3.50
CA ARG A 83 10.82 17.03 -4.51
C ARG A 83 9.53 17.58 -3.90
N LYS A 84 9.22 17.24 -2.64
CA LYS A 84 7.97 17.58 -1.97
C LYS A 84 7.67 19.08 -1.94
N ASP A 85 8.71 19.92 -1.80
CA ASP A 85 8.54 21.37 -1.66
C ASP A 85 8.30 22.06 -3.01
N ASN A 86 8.74 21.43 -4.10
CA ASN A 86 8.59 21.95 -5.47
C ASN A 86 7.29 21.46 -6.14
N TYR A 87 6.73 20.34 -5.68
CA TYR A 87 5.60 19.67 -6.31
C TYR A 87 4.49 19.35 -5.30
N PRO A 88 3.46 20.20 -5.18
CA PRO A 88 2.37 20.02 -4.21
C PRO A 88 1.62 18.68 -4.36
N GLU A 89 1.54 18.14 -5.58
CA GLU A 89 0.95 16.84 -5.88
C GLU A 89 1.66 15.66 -5.19
N LEU A 90 2.93 15.82 -4.82
CA LEU A 90 3.68 14.82 -4.07
C LEU A 90 3.43 14.90 -2.56
N GLN A 91 2.77 15.93 -2.04
CA GLN A 91 2.62 16.12 -0.60
C GLN A 91 1.91 14.95 0.07
N LYS A 92 0.88 14.40 -0.58
CA LYS A 92 0.19 13.19 -0.09
C LYS A 92 1.14 11.99 -0.07
N LEU A 93 1.88 11.77 -1.16
CA LEU A 93 2.83 10.66 -1.25
C LEU A 93 3.95 10.81 -0.22
N TRP A 94 4.44 12.04 0.02
CA TRP A 94 5.43 12.32 1.05
C TRP A 94 4.94 11.91 2.44
N LYS A 95 3.70 12.27 2.81
CA LYS A 95 3.11 11.84 4.09
C LYS A 95 3.06 10.33 4.21
N ASP A 96 2.60 9.63 3.17
CA ASP A 96 2.55 8.16 3.14
C ASP A 96 3.94 7.53 3.30
N VAL A 97 4.94 8.09 2.62
CA VAL A 97 6.33 7.62 2.64
C VAL A 97 6.97 7.89 4.00
N TYR A 98 6.75 9.08 4.58
CA TYR A 98 7.21 9.44 5.92
C TYR A 98 6.62 8.49 6.97
N TYR A 99 5.30 8.25 6.92
CA TYR A 99 4.65 7.30 7.82
C TYR A 99 5.21 5.89 7.68
N LYS A 100 5.42 5.41 6.45
CA LYS A 100 5.99 4.07 6.22
C LYS A 100 7.44 3.92 6.65
N MET A 101 8.19 5.03 6.73
CA MET A 101 9.58 5.05 7.16
C MET A 101 9.71 5.17 8.69
N ASN A 102 8.94 6.08 9.30
CA ASN A 102 9.10 6.51 10.68
C ASN A 102 8.03 5.95 11.63
N GLY A 103 6.93 5.41 11.10
CA GLY A 103 5.80 4.91 11.90
C GLY A 103 4.94 6.00 12.53
N LEU A 104 5.16 7.26 12.20
CA LEU A 104 4.47 8.44 12.74
C LEU A 104 3.99 9.34 11.60
N GLU A 105 2.90 10.06 11.81
CA GLU A 105 2.51 11.12 10.88
C GLU A 105 3.50 12.29 10.98
N PRO A 106 3.88 12.92 9.85
CA PRO A 106 4.74 14.09 9.89
C PRO A 106 4.01 15.23 10.61
N SER A 107 4.67 15.84 11.60
CA SER A 107 4.16 17.03 12.26
C SER A 107 3.91 18.12 11.22
N GLN A 108 2.75 18.78 11.34
CA GLN A 108 2.48 20.03 10.64
C GLN A 108 3.31 21.11 11.36
N GLU A 109 4.61 21.21 11.06
CA GLU A 109 5.40 22.39 11.42
C GLU A 109 5.15 23.52 10.40
#